data_AF-A0A0G3H5U1-F1
#
_entry.id   AF-A0A0G3H5U1-F1
#
_cell.length_a   1.000
_cell.length_b   1.000
_cell.length_c   1.000
_cell.angle_alpha   90.00
_cell.angle_beta   90.00
_cell.angle_gamma   90.00
#
_symmetry.space_group_name_H-M   'P 1'
#
loop_
_entity.id
_entity.type
_entity.pdbx_description
1 polymer ?
#
loop_
_entity_poly.entity_id
_entity_poly.type
_entity_poly.pdbx_seq_one_letter_code
_entity_poly.pdbx_strand_id
1 'polypeptide(L)' 'MTYQQSIILHFLSDLFDDEVQPGDNFIDLGGNSITALALEEQLAQKGIQVSINEILSEPIGEWGKRDA' A
#
# COMPACT_ATOMS: atom_id res chain seq x y z
N MET A 1 -14.29 3.87 -1.18
CA MET A 1 -12.97 4.24 -1.70
C MET A 1 -12.67 5.65 -1.21
N THR A 2 -11.72 5.82 -0.29
CA THR A 2 -11.22 7.15 0.10
C THR A 2 -10.25 7.67 -0.96
N TYR A 3 -9.97 8.98 -0.97
CA TYR A 3 -9.02 9.59 -1.92
C TYR A 3 -7.59 9.02 -1.78
N GLN A 4 -7.15 8.73 -0.55
CA GLN A 4 -5.87 8.08 -0.29
C GLN A 4 -5.80 6.68 -0.92
N GLN A 5 -6.89 5.92 -0.84
CA GLN A 5 -6.96 4.57 -1.36
C GLN A 5 -6.82 4.52 -2.89
N SER A 6 -7.40 5.48 -3.61
CA SER A 6 -7.18 5.58 -5.07
C SER A 6 -5.72 5.87 -5.43
N ILE A 7 -5.02 6.69 -4.64
CA ILE A 7 -3.60 6.99 -4.88
C ILE A 7 -2.75 5.74 -4.65
N ILE A 8 -3.01 5.00 -3.57
CA ILE A 8 -2.29 3.77 -3.23
C ILE A 8 -2.47 2.73 -4.36
N LEU A 9 -3.70 2.46 -4.78
CA LEU A 9 -3.98 1.44 -5.80
C LEU A 9 -3.34 1.78 -7.15
N HIS A 10 -3.41 3.04 -7.58
CA HIS A 10 -2.78 3.47 -8.82
C HIS A 10 -1.25 3.33 -8.75
N PHE A 11 -0.64 3.76 -7.64
CA PHE A 11 0.80 3.63 -7.43
C PHE A 11 1.26 2.18 -7.45
N LEU A 12 0.51 1.27 -6.80
CA LEU A 12 0.85 -0.14 -6.77
C LEU A 12 0.67 -0.80 -8.14
N SER A 13 -0.35 -0.42 -8.89
CA SER A 13 -0.54 -0.91 -10.26
C SER A 13 0.64 -0.54 -11.15
N ASP A 14 1.15 0.69 -11.03
CA ASP A 14 2.35 1.13 -11.74
C ASP A 14 3.63 0.40 -11.25
N LEU A 15 3.72 0.08 -9.95
CA LEU A 15 4.86 -0.61 -9.36
C LEU A 15 4.96 -2.08 -9.81
N PHE A 16 3.82 -2.76 -9.92
CA PHE A 16 3.75 -4.19 -10.25
C PHE A 16 3.48 -4.46 -11.73
N ASP A 17 3.16 -3.44 -12.52
CA ASP A 17 2.73 -3.58 -13.92
C ASP A 17 1.51 -4.54 -14.05
N ASP A 18 0.60 -4.48 -13.07
CA ASP A 18 -0.58 -5.36 -12.96
C ASP A 18 -1.78 -4.62 -12.31
N GLU A 19 -2.99 -5.14 -12.50
CA GLU A 19 -4.19 -4.62 -11.85
C GLU A 19 -4.20 -4.98 -10.36
N VAL A 20 -4.21 -3.96 -9.50
CA VAL A 20 -4.23 -4.13 -8.03
C VAL A 20 -5.60 -3.79 -7.46
N GLN A 21 -6.14 -4.71 -6.67
CA GLN A 21 -7.43 -4.60 -6.01
C GLN A 21 -7.27 -4.32 -4.50
N PRO A 22 -8.25 -3.69 -3.84
CA PRO A 22 -8.21 -3.46 -2.39
C PRO A 22 -8.12 -4.73 -1.54
N GLY A 23 -8.53 -5.89 -2.09
CA GLY A 23 -8.48 -7.17 -1.39
C GLY A 23 -7.12 -7.86 -1.47
N ASP A 24 -6.20 -7.37 -2.30
CA ASP A 24 -4.90 -8.00 -2.50
C ASP A 24 -3.97 -7.70 -1.31
N ASN A 25 -3.05 -8.63 -1.05
CA ASN A 25 -1.94 -8.41 -0.14
C ASN A 25 -0.70 -8.05 -0.93
N PHE A 26 0.09 -7.11 -0.42
CA PHE A 26 1.33 -6.65 -1.05
C PHE A 26 2.33 -7.78 -1.32
N ILE A 27 2.40 -8.78 -0.43
CA ILE A 27 3.29 -9.93 -0.58
C ILE A 27 2.86 -10.85 -1.73
N ASP A 28 1.56 -11.02 -1.93
CA ASP A 28 1.01 -11.88 -2.98
C ASP A 28 1.29 -11.29 -4.38
N LEU A 29 1.43 -9.97 -4.47
CA LEU A 29 1.82 -9.24 -5.68
C LEU A 29 3.34 -9.27 -5.97
N GLY A 30 4.14 -9.90 -5.10
CA GLY A 30 5.60 -9.98 -5.22
C GLY A 30 6.37 -8.96 -4.38
N GLY A 31 5.68 -8.21 -3.52
CA GLY A 31 6.30 -7.33 -2.52
C GLY A 31 7.06 -8.10 -1.44
N ASN A 32 8.02 -7.43 -0.80
CA ASN A 32 8.81 -7.95 0.32
C ASN A 32 9.14 -6.83 1.33
N SER A 33 9.87 -7.14 2.40
CA SER A 33 10.20 -6.16 3.44
C SER A 33 11.00 -4.95 2.94
N ILE A 34 11.89 -5.13 1.96
CA ILE A 34 12.71 -4.04 1.42
C ILE A 34 11.82 -3.09 0.60
N THR A 35 11.00 -3.65 -0.28
CA THR A 35 10.07 -2.85 -1.09
C THR A 35 8.95 -2.23 -0.24
N ALA A 36 8.56 -2.88 0.86
CA ALA A 36 7.59 -2.36 1.82
C ALA A 36 8.12 -1.13 2.58
N LEU A 37 9.38 -1.16 3.05
CA LEU A 37 10.03 0.00 3.65
C LEU A 37 10.09 1.18 2.67
N ALA A 38 10.49 0.91 1.42
CA ALA A 38 10.54 1.94 0.39
C ALA A 38 9.14 2.49 0.03
N LEU A 39 8.12 1.64 0.08
CA LEU A 39 6.72 2.05 -0.15
C LEU A 39 6.20 2.93 0.99
N GLU A 40 6.45 2.54 2.25
CA GLU A 40 6.09 3.33 3.45
C GLU A 40 6.67 4.75 3.35
N GLU A 41 7.96 4.89 3.06
CA GLU A 41 8.61 6.20 2.91
C GLU A 41 7.99 7.03 1.76
N GLN A 42 7.70 6.41 0.61
CA GLN A 42 7.11 7.09 -0.54
C GLN A 42 5.67 7.56 -0.28
N LEU A 43 4.88 6.76 0.42
CA LEU A 43 3.51 7.13 0.83
C LEU A 43 3.55 8.25 1.89
N ALA A 44 4.47 8.17 2.85
CA ALA A 44 4.65 9.20 3.87
C ALA A 44 5.00 10.57 3.26
N GLN A 45 5.87 10.61 2.23
CA GLN A 45 6.19 11.84 1.48
C GLN A 45 4.97 12.47 0.78
N LYS A 46 3.94 11.67 0.49
CA LYS A 46 2.66 12.12 -0.08
C LYS A 46 1.61 12.46 1.00
N GLY A 47 1.98 12.43 2.28
CA GLY A 47 1.07 12.66 3.41
C GLY A 47 0.15 11.48 3.71
N ILE A 48 0.46 10.29 3.20
CA ILE A 48 -0.31 9.06 3.44
C ILE A 48 0.44 8.25 4.51
N GLN A 49 -0.16 8.10 5.68
CA GLN A 49 0.43 7.33 6.78
C GLN A 49 -0.04 5.88 6.66
N VAL A 50 0.90 4.97 6.38
CA VAL A 50 0.71 3.52 6.40
C VAL A 50 1.96 2.93 7.03
N SER A 51 1.80 2.11 8.07
CA SER A 51 2.94 1.45 8.69
C SER A 51 3.41 0.25 7.85
N ILE A 52 4.71 -0.06 7.92
CA ILE A 52 5.23 -1.30 7.34
C ILE A 52 4.51 -2.56 7.84
N ASN A 53 4.02 -2.55 9.08
CA ASN A 53 3.29 -3.69 9.62
C ASN A 53 1.97 -3.92 8.87
N GLU A 54 1.23 -2.85 8.56
CA GLU A 54 0.02 -2.91 7.73
C GLU A 54 0.36 -3.39 6.31
N ILE A 55 1.43 -2.85 5.70
CA ILE A 55 1.84 -3.26 4.35
C ILE A 55 2.09 -4.76 4.25
N LEU A 56 2.70 -5.35 5.28
CA LEU A 56 3.09 -6.75 5.29
C LEU A 56 1.99 -7.70 5.78
N SER A 57 0.98 -7.21 6.51
CA SER A 57 0.07 -8.07 7.28
C SER A 57 -1.41 -7.84 7.00
N GLU A 58 -1.77 -6.74 6.35
CA GLU A 58 -3.14 -6.35 6.08
C GLU A 58 -3.40 -6.21 4.57
N PRO A 59 -4.62 -6.49 4.08
CA PRO A 59 -5.00 -6.19 2.72
C PRO A 59 -4.80 -4.70 2.40
N ILE A 60 -4.44 -4.39 1.15
CA ILE A 60 -4.17 -3.01 0.69
C ILE A 60 -5.32 -2.05 1.03
N GLY A 61 -6.55 -2.57 1.01
CA GLY A 61 -7.74 -1.80 1.30
C GLY A 61 -7.91 -1.38 2.76
N GLU A 62 -7.16 -1.94 3.71
CA GLU A 62 -7.21 -1.62 5.14
C GLU A 62 -6.13 -0.63 5.59
N TRP A 63 -5.17 -0.32 4.73
CA TRP A 63 -4.04 0.55 5.05
C TRP A 63 -4.46 1.96 5.44
N GLY A 64 -3.90 2.47 6.54
CA GLY A 64 -4.10 3.85 6.99
C GLY A 64 -5.46 4.12 7.63
N LYS A 65 -6.26 3.07 7.88
CA LYS A 65 -7.56 3.19 8.58
C LYS A 65 -7.46 3.15 10.10
N ARG A 66 -6.34 2.68 10.66
CA ARG A 66 -6.21 2.38 12.10
C ARG A 66 -5.82 3.59 12.96
N ASP A 67 -5.37 4.69 12.34
CA ASP A 67 -4.92 5.91 13.02
C ASP A 67 -5.80 7.16 12.75
N ALA A 68 -7.09 6.96 12.41
CA ALA A 68 -8.10 8.03 12.26
C ALA A 68 -9.17 8.00 13.37
#